data_AF-A0A2L2TPU9-F1
#
_entry.id   AF-A0A2L2TPU9-F1
#
_cell.length_a   1.000
_cell.length_b   1.000
_cell.length_c   1.000
_cell.angle_alpha   90.00
_cell.angle_beta   90.00
_cell.angle_gamma   90.00
#
_symmetry.space_group_name_H-M   'P 1'
#
loop_
_entity.id
_entity.type
_entity.pdbx_description
1 polymer ?
#
loop_
_entity_poly.entity_id
_entity_poly.type
_entity_poly.pdbx_seq_one_letter_code
_entity_poly.pdbx_strand_id
1 'polypeptide(L)'
;MEKTTAQYLKEDIFVEKIHSEKIRGAYRAWDGQAMDVDISWGYYRGVPFYCIIKEQNQGKRDSLIVVRSFLYKFNIRDTKPTTIFSSRFLLSMTDWLSQEVRVDQVDHLIGMDPDTVFQNNFISELLKESKYPNTVGVCGYVAVDFSGGNWNLWSIYQNAEYTIAQGLRRLHQSIATKKVSCLPGCCQLLKICDMTCGDKVLIEQFGYYPRHLDGMIKRIRTTASEDRNHICQLLTTFPEAQSRQALRARAYTDVPHSWSVFLSQRRRWTLGATSNDLLLFTARHCQWWERILAFSNVLTWSLNVFVIASIGCMIVAFMHQPWWIIMAFAGIMIVPLIYYIIIEIWLPESMLERFQYLLGLFIFVVLGPFLNIAVMVFAVFNMDSFGWGKTRKVIVETPEEQLKEKQNIRDTGSDSNSLPGTFSSDQREEVTTSATVRKPAVVYVPPTTQHL
;
A
#
# COMPACT_ATOMS: atom_id res chain seq x y z
N MET A 1 -9.94 5.43 20.74
CA MET A 1 -8.63 4.76 20.89
C MET A 1 -7.76 5.70 21.69
N GLU A 2 -7.31 5.30 22.88
CA GLU A 2 -6.62 6.19 23.84
C GLU A 2 -5.16 6.47 23.46
N LYS A 3 -4.51 5.58 22.70
CA LYS A 3 -3.12 5.74 22.23
C LYS A 3 -2.98 5.64 20.71
N THR A 4 -2.09 6.44 20.14
CA THR A 4 -1.60 6.34 18.76
C THR A 4 -0.68 5.11 18.61
N THR A 5 -0.49 4.61 17.38
CA THR A 5 0.49 3.54 17.10
C THR A 5 1.91 3.91 17.55
N ALA A 6 2.30 5.19 17.40
CA ALA A 6 3.59 5.68 17.86
C ALA A 6 3.75 5.58 19.38
N GLN A 7 2.69 5.86 20.14
CA GLN A 7 2.67 5.70 21.59
C GLN A 7 2.79 4.23 21.98
N TYR A 8 2.02 3.33 21.36
CA TYR A 8 2.17 1.89 21.60
C TYR A 8 3.60 1.40 21.37
N LEU A 9 4.23 1.83 20.28
CA LEU A 9 5.63 1.48 20.00
C LEU A 9 6.58 2.03 21.06
N LYS A 10 6.41 3.29 21.49
CA LYS A 10 7.33 3.95 22.44
C LYS A 10 7.15 3.50 23.89
N GLU A 11 5.93 3.23 24.31
CA GLU A 11 5.55 3.08 25.72
C GLU A 11 5.30 1.63 26.11
N ASP A 12 4.82 0.80 25.18
CA ASP A 12 4.32 -0.54 25.50
C ASP A 12 5.16 -1.66 24.84
N ILE A 13 5.73 -1.42 23.65
CA ILE A 13 6.47 -2.45 22.89
C ILE A 13 7.99 -2.29 23.01
N PHE A 14 8.52 -1.15 22.58
CA PHE A 14 9.96 -0.89 22.55
C PHE A 14 10.41 -0.11 23.79
N VAL A 15 10.16 -0.66 24.97
CA VAL A 15 10.45 0.02 26.26
C VAL A 15 11.96 0.03 26.57
N GLU A 16 12.65 -1.06 26.27
CA GLU A 16 14.09 -1.25 26.51
C GLU A 16 14.94 -0.56 25.42
N LYS A 17 14.94 0.78 25.44
CA LYS A 17 15.71 1.62 24.49
C LYS A 17 17.12 1.86 25.02
N ILE A 18 18.11 1.68 24.15
CA ILE A 18 19.50 2.05 24.44
C ILE A 18 19.73 3.52 24.06
N HIS A 19 19.12 3.97 22.96
CA HIS A 19 19.25 5.34 22.46
C HIS A 19 17.90 5.88 22.00
N SER A 20 17.69 7.18 22.18
CA SER A 20 16.59 7.91 21.55
C SER A 20 16.99 9.35 21.27
N GLU A 21 16.64 9.84 20.08
CA GLU A 21 17.02 11.18 19.61
C GLU A 21 15.94 11.71 18.65
N LYS A 22 15.70 13.03 18.69
CA LYS A 22 14.90 13.71 17.67
C LYS A 22 15.82 14.35 16.63
N ILE A 23 15.63 14.00 15.37
CA ILE A 23 16.43 14.52 14.26
C ILE A 23 15.53 15.41 13.39
N ARG A 24 15.88 16.70 13.31
CA ARG A 24 15.19 17.67 12.44
C ARG A 24 15.71 17.58 11.01
N GLY A 25 14.82 17.75 10.03
CA GLY A 25 15.15 17.65 8.61
C GLY A 25 15.82 16.33 8.24
N ALA A 26 15.41 15.24 8.91
CA ALA A 26 16.05 13.94 8.84
C ALA A 26 16.11 13.39 7.42
N TYR A 27 15.05 13.60 6.63
CA TYR A 27 14.99 13.24 5.21
C TYR A 27 14.03 14.12 4.43
N ARG A 28 14.08 14.04 3.11
CA ARG A 28 13.10 14.64 2.20
C ARG A 28 12.04 13.60 1.82
N ALA A 29 10.79 13.87 2.13
CA ALA A 29 9.66 13.07 1.70
C ALA A 29 9.52 13.10 0.17
N TRP A 30 8.73 12.16 -0.35
CA TRP A 30 8.48 12.01 -1.79
C TRP A 30 7.78 13.22 -2.43
N ASP A 31 7.09 14.04 -1.65
CA ASP A 31 6.51 15.33 -2.07
C ASP A 31 7.50 16.52 -1.96
N GLY A 32 8.72 16.26 -1.47
CA GLY A 32 9.79 17.24 -1.28
C GLY A 32 9.83 17.90 0.10
N GLN A 33 8.85 17.63 0.97
CA GLN A 33 8.81 18.20 2.32
C GLN A 33 9.98 17.68 3.18
N ALA A 34 10.59 18.55 3.97
CA ALA A 34 11.55 18.14 4.99
C ALA A 34 10.82 17.50 6.17
N MET A 35 11.29 16.32 6.59
CA MET A 35 10.63 15.50 7.62
C MET A 35 11.48 15.42 8.88
N ASP A 36 10.86 15.72 10.00
CA ASP A 36 11.41 15.50 11.34
C ASP A 36 11.01 14.11 11.83
N VAL A 37 11.94 13.43 12.49
CA VAL A 37 11.72 12.08 13.01
C VAL A 37 12.24 11.95 14.44
N ASP A 38 11.53 11.17 15.23
CA ASP A 38 12.03 10.62 16.48
C ASP A 38 12.55 9.22 16.21
N ILE A 39 13.83 9.00 16.48
CA ILE A 39 14.45 7.67 16.39
C ILE A 39 14.63 7.06 17.77
N SER A 40 14.56 5.73 17.82
CA SER A 40 14.99 4.95 18.98
C SER A 40 15.45 3.57 18.55
N TRP A 41 16.42 3.01 19.25
CA TRP A 41 16.89 1.66 19.00
C TRP A 41 17.32 0.98 20.29
N GLY A 42 17.31 -0.35 20.27
CA GLY A 42 17.55 -1.20 21.44
C GLY A 42 17.28 -2.66 21.11
N TYR A 43 16.87 -3.44 22.10
CA TYR A 43 16.54 -4.85 21.92
C TYR A 43 15.09 -5.12 22.32
N TYR A 44 14.42 -5.96 21.55
CA TYR A 44 13.09 -6.47 21.88
C TYR A 44 13.15 -7.99 21.82
N ARG A 45 13.01 -8.65 22.98
CA ARG A 45 13.12 -10.11 23.11
C ARG A 45 14.42 -10.67 22.49
N GLY A 46 15.53 -9.95 22.71
CA GLY A 46 16.86 -10.31 22.17
C GLY A 46 17.06 -9.97 20.69
N VAL A 47 16.07 -9.39 20.00
CA VAL A 47 16.20 -8.96 18.59
C VAL A 47 16.47 -7.45 18.55
N PRO A 48 17.52 -6.98 17.86
CA PRO A 48 17.79 -5.55 17.74
C PRO A 48 16.68 -4.88 16.91
N PHE A 49 16.22 -3.71 17.34
CA PHE A 49 15.25 -2.90 16.59
C PHE A 49 15.78 -1.48 16.35
N TYR A 50 15.34 -0.88 15.25
CA TYR A 50 15.46 0.55 14.98
C TYR A 50 14.09 1.09 14.61
N CYS A 51 13.56 1.97 15.45
CA CYS A 51 12.23 2.54 15.33
C CYS A 51 12.34 4.00 14.86
N ILE A 52 11.64 4.31 13.76
CA ILE A 52 11.52 5.66 13.19
C ILE A 52 10.08 6.11 13.32
N ILE A 53 9.84 7.18 14.07
CA ILE A 53 8.53 7.79 14.22
C ILE A 53 8.53 9.14 13.52
N LYS A 54 7.71 9.26 12.48
CA LYS A 54 7.55 10.49 11.72
C LYS A 54 6.67 11.46 12.49
N GLU A 55 7.09 12.72 12.57
CA GLU A 55 6.28 13.77 13.20
C GLU A 55 4.98 14.05 12.43
N GLN A 56 5.01 13.86 11.11
CA GLN A 56 3.85 14.02 10.23
C GLN A 56 3.56 12.74 9.43
N ASN A 57 2.29 12.43 9.24
CA ASN A 57 1.88 11.24 8.47
C ASN A 57 1.92 11.52 6.96
N GLN A 58 2.98 11.06 6.31
CA GLN A 58 3.15 11.11 4.84
C GLN A 58 2.72 9.81 4.13
N GLY A 59 1.97 8.95 4.82
CA GLY A 59 1.45 7.71 4.28
C GLY A 59 2.46 6.55 4.18
N LYS A 60 1.97 5.41 3.66
CA LYS A 60 2.74 4.16 3.51
C LYS A 60 3.86 4.30 2.47
N ARG A 61 3.58 4.95 1.33
CA ARG A 61 4.53 5.15 0.22
C ARG A 61 5.84 5.76 0.70
N ASP A 62 5.74 6.84 1.47
CA ASP A 62 6.86 7.56 2.05
C ASP A 62 7.72 6.67 2.95
N SER A 63 7.09 5.91 3.86
CA SER A 63 7.81 4.96 4.72
C SER A 63 8.53 3.86 3.92
N LEU A 64 7.91 3.37 2.84
CA LEU A 64 8.54 2.38 1.97
C LEU A 64 9.75 2.95 1.25
N ILE A 65 9.70 4.21 0.79
CA ILE A 65 10.83 4.89 0.15
C ILE A 65 11.98 5.05 1.15
N VAL A 66 11.71 5.54 2.36
CA VAL A 66 12.73 5.70 3.41
C VAL A 66 13.48 4.40 3.68
N VAL A 67 12.78 3.32 4.01
CA VAL A 67 13.44 2.06 4.40
C VAL A 67 14.18 1.43 3.21
N ARG A 68 13.56 1.39 2.02
CA ARG A 68 14.17 0.77 0.84
C ARG A 68 15.37 1.56 0.32
N SER A 69 15.28 2.89 0.34
CA SER A 69 16.41 3.76 -0.03
C SER A 69 17.56 3.59 0.95
N PHE A 70 17.29 3.56 2.26
CA PHE A 70 18.35 3.35 3.24
C PHE A 70 19.09 2.04 3.01
N LEU A 71 18.38 0.91 2.92
CA LEU A 71 19.01 -0.40 2.75
C LEU A 71 19.80 -0.50 1.43
N TYR A 72 19.29 0.07 0.34
CA TYR A 72 20.02 0.10 -0.92
C TYR A 72 21.31 0.92 -0.80
N LYS A 73 21.22 2.14 -0.26
CA LYS A 73 22.36 3.05 -0.10
C LYS A 73 23.39 2.52 0.89
N PHE A 74 22.94 1.79 1.91
CA PHE A 74 23.81 1.09 2.84
C PHE A 74 24.67 0.06 2.12
N ASN A 75 24.09 -0.77 1.24
CA ASN A 75 24.83 -1.78 0.48
C ASN A 75 25.84 -1.19 -0.52
N ILE A 76 25.57 -0.01 -1.08
CA ILE A 76 26.45 0.65 -2.08
C ILE A 76 27.24 1.84 -1.50
N ARG A 77 27.35 1.94 -0.17
CA ARG A 77 27.92 3.11 0.55
C ARG A 77 29.33 3.49 0.09
N ASP A 78 30.14 2.53 -0.35
CA ASP A 78 31.49 2.76 -0.85
C ASP A 78 31.54 3.64 -2.10
N THR A 79 30.45 3.65 -2.89
CA THR A 79 30.32 4.48 -4.09
C THR A 79 29.94 5.93 -3.78
N LYS A 80 29.68 6.28 -2.50
CA LYS A 80 29.21 7.58 -2.04
C LYS A 80 27.95 8.05 -2.79
N PRO A 81 26.87 7.26 -2.77
CA PRO A 81 25.67 7.56 -3.54
C PRO A 81 24.97 8.82 -3.02
N THR A 82 24.28 9.53 -3.92
CA THR A 82 23.34 10.58 -3.52
C THR A 82 22.19 9.98 -2.70
N THR A 83 21.65 10.76 -1.77
CA THR A 83 20.65 10.27 -0.81
C THR A 83 19.61 11.33 -0.47
N ILE A 84 18.45 10.88 -0.02
CA ILE A 84 17.35 11.73 0.49
C ILE A 84 17.51 12.07 1.98
N PHE A 85 18.46 11.42 2.66
CA PHE A 85 18.69 11.57 4.09
C PHE A 85 19.64 12.72 4.41
N SER A 86 19.43 13.37 5.55
CA SER A 86 20.47 14.19 6.19
C SER A 86 21.64 13.32 6.62
N SER A 87 22.84 13.91 6.69
CA SER A 87 24.04 13.22 7.13
C SER A 87 23.87 12.61 8.52
N ARG A 88 23.24 13.33 9.46
CA ARG A 88 23.00 12.84 10.83
C ARG A 88 22.11 11.60 10.85
N PHE A 89 21.01 11.62 10.11
CA PHE A 89 20.07 10.50 10.07
C PHE A 89 20.68 9.27 9.37
N LEU A 90 21.35 9.48 8.23
CA LEU A 90 22.02 8.39 7.52
C LEU A 90 23.11 7.73 8.37
N LEU A 91 23.95 8.53 9.05
CA LEU A 91 24.97 8.01 9.95
C LEU A 91 24.34 7.22 11.08
N SER A 92 23.30 7.73 11.74
CA SER A 92 22.62 7.00 12.82
C SER A 92 22.12 5.62 12.39
N MET A 93 21.48 5.51 11.22
CA MET A 93 20.99 4.22 10.72
C MET A 93 22.14 3.30 10.28
N THR A 94 23.18 3.87 9.67
CA THR A 94 24.37 3.12 9.20
C THR A 94 25.18 2.57 10.38
N ASP A 95 25.45 3.40 11.38
CA ASP A 95 26.15 3.01 12.60
C ASP A 95 25.39 1.93 13.36
N TRP A 96 24.06 2.04 13.43
CA TRP A 96 23.24 0.98 14.03
C TRP A 96 23.38 -0.35 13.29
N LEU A 97 23.26 -0.39 11.96
CA LEU A 97 23.43 -1.64 11.20
C LEU A 97 24.86 -2.21 11.30
N SER A 98 25.88 -1.36 11.19
CA SER A 98 27.27 -1.79 11.13
C SER A 98 27.89 -2.11 12.49
N GLN A 99 27.54 -1.36 13.55
CA GLN A 99 28.18 -1.49 14.87
C GLN A 99 27.34 -2.33 15.83
N GLU A 100 26.03 -2.06 15.92
CA GLU A 100 25.13 -2.74 16.85
C GLU A 100 24.66 -4.10 16.31
N VAL A 101 24.19 -4.13 15.05
CA VAL A 101 23.71 -5.37 14.40
C VAL A 101 24.88 -6.17 13.78
N ARG A 102 25.99 -5.49 13.45
CA ARG A 102 27.20 -6.08 12.85
C ARG A 102 26.95 -6.75 11.50
N VAL A 103 26.23 -6.05 10.64
CA VAL A 103 25.91 -6.51 9.28
C VAL A 103 26.58 -5.60 8.25
N ASP A 104 27.34 -6.20 7.32
CA ASP A 104 28.02 -5.45 6.27
C ASP A 104 27.12 -5.13 5.06
N GLN A 105 26.15 -6.01 4.79
CA GLN A 105 25.21 -5.89 3.67
C GLN A 105 23.88 -6.57 4.00
N VAL A 106 22.79 -6.04 3.46
CA VAL A 106 21.44 -6.57 3.65
C VAL A 106 20.91 -7.12 2.33
N ASP A 107 20.70 -8.43 2.24
CA ASP A 107 20.24 -9.07 1.00
C ASP A 107 18.74 -8.93 0.75
N HIS A 108 17.93 -8.99 1.81
CA HIS A 108 16.48 -9.09 1.72
C HIS A 108 15.79 -8.22 2.76
N LEU A 109 14.65 -7.63 2.37
CA LEU A 109 13.73 -6.90 3.22
C LEU A 109 12.38 -7.63 3.24
N ILE A 110 11.87 -7.91 4.44
CA ILE A 110 10.54 -8.50 4.64
C ILE A 110 9.61 -7.43 5.20
N GLY A 111 8.45 -7.27 4.57
CA GLY A 111 7.41 -6.32 4.98
C GLY A 111 6.26 -7.02 5.71
N MET A 112 5.76 -6.36 6.76
CA MET A 112 4.59 -6.75 7.56
C MET A 112 3.72 -5.50 7.77
N ASP A 113 2.39 -5.67 7.68
CA ASP A 113 1.44 -4.62 8.05
C ASP A 113 1.08 -4.77 9.56
N PRO A 114 0.72 -3.69 10.28
CA PRO A 114 0.54 -3.73 11.74
C PRO A 114 -0.57 -4.66 12.26
N ASP A 115 -1.51 -5.04 11.42
CA ASP A 115 -2.65 -5.92 11.68
C ASP A 115 -2.42 -7.35 11.17
N THR A 116 -1.16 -7.72 10.92
CA THR A 116 -0.79 -9.00 10.31
C THR A 116 0.04 -9.85 11.25
N VAL A 117 -0.28 -11.14 11.32
CA VAL A 117 0.48 -12.16 12.07
C VAL A 117 1.04 -13.21 11.12
N PHE A 118 2.33 -13.49 11.23
CA PHE A 118 3.00 -14.52 10.43
C PHE A 118 2.90 -15.90 11.05
N GLN A 119 2.72 -16.92 10.21
CA GLN A 119 2.93 -18.31 10.61
C GLN A 119 4.41 -18.55 10.95
N ASN A 120 4.69 -19.51 11.83
CA ASN A 120 6.05 -19.76 12.34
C ASN A 120 7.12 -20.00 11.25
N ASN A 121 6.76 -20.68 10.15
CA ASN A 121 7.67 -20.99 9.04
C ASN A 121 7.65 -19.93 7.91
N PHE A 122 6.88 -18.84 8.07
CA PHE A 122 6.61 -17.85 7.02
C PHE A 122 7.88 -17.33 6.32
N ILE A 123 8.84 -16.83 7.10
CA ILE A 123 10.09 -16.25 6.57
C ILE A 123 10.88 -17.30 5.80
N SER A 124 10.96 -18.53 6.32
CA SER A 124 11.70 -19.62 5.69
C SER A 124 11.11 -20.03 4.33
N GLU A 125 9.79 -20.01 4.19
CA GLU A 125 9.10 -20.32 2.93
C GLU A 125 9.30 -19.22 1.89
N LEU A 126 9.28 -17.93 2.28
CA LEU A 126 9.63 -16.82 1.38
C LEU A 126 11.07 -16.93 0.86
N LEU A 127 12.01 -17.28 1.74
CA LEU A 127 13.42 -17.43 1.40
C LEU A 127 13.69 -18.64 0.48
N LYS A 128 12.87 -19.69 0.53
CA LYS A 128 12.98 -20.81 -0.43
C LYS A 128 12.67 -20.34 -1.84
N GLU A 129 11.58 -19.59 -2.02
CA GLU A 129 11.19 -19.05 -3.33
C GLU A 129 12.14 -17.95 -3.82
N SER A 130 12.78 -17.19 -2.93
CA SER A 130 13.71 -16.13 -3.33
C SER A 130 15.01 -16.65 -3.95
N LYS A 131 15.37 -17.92 -3.69
CA LYS A 131 16.57 -18.56 -4.25
C LYS A 131 16.47 -18.92 -5.73
N TYR A 132 15.27 -18.89 -6.32
CA TYR A 132 15.13 -19.15 -7.75
C TYR A 132 15.82 -18.03 -8.57
N PRO A 133 16.47 -18.37 -9.71
CA PRO A 133 17.22 -17.40 -10.52
C PRO A 133 16.39 -16.17 -10.89
N ASN A 134 17.03 -14.99 -10.88
CA ASN A 134 16.44 -13.70 -11.23
C ASN A 134 15.24 -13.27 -10.37
N THR A 135 14.93 -13.98 -9.28
CA THR A 135 13.83 -13.61 -8.37
C THR A 135 14.27 -12.43 -7.51
N VAL A 136 13.55 -11.32 -7.62
CA VAL A 136 13.81 -10.09 -6.85
C VAL A 136 12.70 -9.77 -5.85
N GLY A 137 11.57 -10.45 -5.94
CA GLY A 137 10.47 -10.28 -5.00
C GLY A 137 9.61 -11.53 -4.88
N VAL A 138 9.14 -11.79 -3.66
CA VAL A 138 8.28 -12.94 -3.33
C VAL A 138 7.13 -12.45 -2.46
N CYS A 139 5.91 -12.88 -2.74
CA CYS A 139 4.78 -12.66 -1.84
C CYS A 139 4.34 -13.95 -1.16
N GLY A 140 3.90 -13.83 0.09
CA GLY A 140 3.21 -14.89 0.80
C GLY A 140 1.74 -14.99 0.42
N TYR A 141 1.05 -15.90 1.09
CA TYR A 141 -0.38 -16.07 1.07
C TYR A 141 -1.03 -15.22 2.17
N VAL A 142 -1.92 -14.31 1.78
CA VAL A 142 -2.76 -13.53 2.70
C VAL A 142 -3.97 -14.38 3.09
N ALA A 143 -4.05 -14.76 4.36
CA ALA A 143 -5.17 -15.45 4.97
C ALA A 143 -5.97 -14.48 5.85
N VAL A 144 -7.26 -14.74 6.01
CA VAL A 144 -8.09 -14.01 6.97
C VAL A 144 -7.82 -14.52 8.37
N ASP A 145 -7.63 -13.61 9.33
CA ASP A 145 -7.67 -13.97 10.74
C ASP A 145 -9.14 -14.13 11.19
N PHE A 146 -9.46 -15.31 11.73
CA PHE A 146 -10.79 -15.65 12.25
C PHE A 146 -10.89 -15.51 13.77
N SER A 147 -9.92 -14.86 14.43
CA SER A 147 -9.90 -14.64 15.88
C SER A 147 -11.18 -13.97 16.44
N GLY A 148 -11.83 -13.09 15.65
CA GLY A 148 -13.10 -12.44 16.01
C GLY A 148 -14.36 -13.30 15.80
N GLY A 149 -14.22 -14.52 15.29
CA GLY A 149 -15.32 -15.46 15.06
C GLY A 149 -15.19 -16.23 13.74
N ASN A 150 -15.22 -17.55 13.83
CA ASN A 150 -15.00 -18.46 12.68
C ASN A 150 -16.02 -18.33 11.55
N TRP A 151 -17.19 -17.73 11.82
CA TRP A 151 -18.31 -17.68 10.87
C TRP A 151 -18.82 -16.26 10.56
N ASN A 152 -18.00 -15.24 10.81
CA ASN A 152 -18.33 -13.87 10.42
C ASN A 152 -18.45 -13.78 8.87
N LEU A 153 -19.58 -13.25 8.37
CA LEU A 153 -19.87 -13.17 6.94
C LEU A 153 -18.84 -12.32 6.17
N TRP A 154 -18.34 -11.23 6.75
CA TRP A 154 -17.28 -10.42 6.15
C TRP A 154 -16.00 -11.23 5.99
N SER A 155 -15.58 -11.93 7.05
CA SER A 155 -14.41 -12.80 7.05
C SER A 155 -14.53 -13.94 6.04
N ILE A 156 -15.69 -14.59 5.98
CA ILE A 156 -15.97 -15.69 5.05
C ILE A 156 -15.89 -15.22 3.59
N TYR A 157 -16.57 -14.12 3.25
CA TYR A 157 -16.55 -13.56 1.90
C TYR A 157 -15.14 -13.14 1.50
N GLN A 158 -14.45 -12.41 2.39
CA GLN A 158 -13.09 -11.94 2.17
C GLN A 158 -12.09 -13.09 2.00
N ASN A 159 -12.28 -14.18 2.75
CA ASN A 159 -11.46 -15.39 2.63
C ASN A 159 -11.58 -16.02 1.24
N ALA A 160 -12.80 -16.15 0.71
CA ALA A 160 -13.00 -16.67 -0.64
C ALA A 160 -12.35 -15.80 -1.72
N GLU A 161 -12.49 -14.48 -1.61
CA GLU A 161 -11.86 -13.54 -2.55
C GLU A 161 -10.33 -13.60 -2.53
N TYR A 162 -9.73 -13.64 -1.34
CA TYR A 162 -8.29 -13.80 -1.19
C TYR A 162 -7.82 -15.14 -1.74
N THR A 163 -8.54 -16.21 -1.45
CA THR A 163 -8.21 -17.57 -1.90
C THR A 163 -8.26 -17.65 -3.43
N ILE A 164 -9.31 -17.12 -4.07
CA ILE A 164 -9.47 -17.12 -5.53
C ILE A 164 -8.40 -16.24 -6.20
N ALA A 165 -8.21 -15.01 -5.73
CA ALA A 165 -7.26 -14.07 -6.34
C ALA A 165 -5.81 -14.59 -6.26
N GLN A 166 -5.47 -15.27 -5.16
CA GLN A 166 -4.13 -15.80 -4.93
C GLN A 166 -3.93 -17.16 -5.60
N GLY A 167 -4.92 -18.05 -5.52
CA GLY A 167 -4.87 -19.40 -6.07
C GLY A 167 -5.02 -19.47 -7.57
N LEU A 168 -5.68 -18.49 -8.21
CA LEU A 168 -5.78 -18.41 -9.67
C LEU A 168 -4.80 -17.41 -10.26
N ARG A 169 -5.04 -16.10 -10.05
CA ARG A 169 -4.33 -15.04 -10.79
C ARG A 169 -2.86 -14.95 -10.39
N ARG A 170 -2.57 -14.85 -9.09
CA ARG A 170 -1.17 -14.71 -8.64
C ARG A 170 -0.39 -16.00 -8.86
N LEU A 171 -1.01 -17.16 -8.66
CA LEU A 171 -0.37 -18.44 -8.94
C LEU A 171 -0.04 -18.59 -10.43
N HIS A 172 -0.95 -18.23 -11.33
CA HIS A 172 -0.69 -18.20 -12.77
C HIS A 172 0.51 -17.29 -13.09
N GLN A 173 0.52 -16.06 -12.57
CA GLN A 173 1.64 -15.14 -12.77
C GLN A 173 2.96 -15.69 -12.19
N SER A 174 2.91 -16.37 -11.05
CA SER A 174 4.08 -16.99 -10.40
C SER A 174 4.61 -18.21 -11.14
N ILE A 175 3.74 -19.01 -11.78
CA ILE A 175 4.14 -20.23 -12.49
C ILE A 175 4.49 -19.93 -13.95
N ALA A 176 3.59 -19.28 -14.68
CA ALA A 176 3.66 -19.14 -16.13
C ALA A 176 4.59 -18.02 -16.58
N THR A 177 4.49 -16.84 -15.96
CA THR A 177 5.25 -15.65 -16.42
C THR A 177 6.41 -15.28 -15.53
N LYS A 178 6.38 -15.69 -14.25
CA LYS A 178 7.31 -15.23 -13.19
C LYS A 178 7.22 -13.72 -12.96
N LYS A 179 6.01 -13.16 -13.12
CA LYS A 179 5.73 -11.71 -13.09
C LYS A 179 4.53 -11.41 -12.20
N VAL A 180 4.56 -11.90 -10.95
CA VAL A 180 3.53 -11.53 -9.96
C VAL A 180 3.50 -10.00 -9.84
N SER A 181 2.40 -9.42 -10.31
CA SER A 181 2.23 -7.97 -10.49
C SER A 181 1.95 -7.20 -9.20
N CYS A 182 1.64 -7.91 -8.12
CA CYS A 182 1.29 -7.34 -6.82
C CYS A 182 1.88 -8.18 -5.69
N LEU A 183 2.84 -7.61 -4.97
CA LEU A 183 3.36 -8.17 -3.73
C LEU A 183 2.72 -7.38 -2.57
N PRO A 184 1.75 -7.95 -1.83
CA PRO A 184 1.05 -7.23 -0.78
C PRO A 184 2.02 -6.84 0.35
N GLY A 185 1.91 -5.60 0.84
CA GLY A 185 2.83 -5.07 1.85
C GLY A 185 2.78 -5.82 3.18
N CYS A 186 1.65 -6.48 3.47
CA CYS A 186 1.48 -7.31 4.66
C CYS A 186 2.33 -8.58 4.65
N CYS A 187 2.75 -9.09 3.49
CA CYS A 187 3.47 -10.37 3.41
C CYS A 187 4.37 -10.44 2.17
N GLN A 188 5.39 -9.58 2.11
CA GLN A 188 6.32 -9.52 0.98
C GLN A 188 7.78 -9.67 1.43
N LEU A 189 8.59 -10.26 0.56
CA LEU A 189 10.03 -10.23 0.59
C LEU A 189 10.53 -9.54 -0.69
N LEU A 190 11.46 -8.60 -0.54
CA LEU A 190 12.15 -7.92 -1.62
C LEU A 190 13.64 -8.13 -1.47
N LYS A 191 14.30 -8.53 -2.54
CA LYS A 191 15.77 -8.50 -2.62
C LYS A 191 16.21 -7.04 -2.66
N ILE A 192 17.25 -6.66 -1.94
CA ILE A 192 17.83 -5.31 -1.99
C ILE A 192 18.82 -5.24 -3.15
N CYS A 193 18.39 -4.68 -4.28
CA CYS A 193 19.23 -4.50 -5.46
C CYS A 193 18.73 -3.31 -6.29
N ASP A 194 19.47 -2.98 -7.36
CA ASP A 194 19.12 -1.86 -8.25
C ASP A 194 17.72 -2.00 -8.87
N MET A 195 17.30 -3.23 -9.18
CA MET A 195 15.99 -3.51 -9.79
C MET A 195 14.81 -3.17 -8.87
N THR A 196 14.97 -3.31 -7.56
CA THR A 196 13.88 -3.12 -6.57
C THR A 196 13.98 -1.80 -5.84
N CYS A 197 15.18 -1.47 -5.35
CA CYS A 197 15.41 -0.37 -4.43
C CYS A 197 16.34 0.70 -5.01
N GLY A 198 16.78 0.53 -6.28
CA GLY A 198 17.54 1.54 -7.00
C GLY A 198 16.74 2.81 -7.30
N ASP A 199 17.44 3.92 -7.45
CA ASP A 199 16.84 5.27 -7.55
C ASP A 199 15.88 5.38 -8.75
N LYS A 200 16.18 4.71 -9.86
CA LYS A 200 15.33 4.72 -11.06
C LYS A 200 13.93 4.18 -10.79
N VAL A 201 13.80 3.07 -10.07
CA VAL A 201 12.48 2.49 -9.75
C VAL A 201 11.90 3.14 -8.51
N LEU A 202 12.69 3.30 -7.45
CA LEU A 202 12.20 3.71 -6.15
C LEU A 202 11.93 5.21 -6.04
N ILE A 203 12.85 6.05 -6.54
CA ILE A 203 12.76 7.51 -6.41
C ILE A 203 12.07 8.12 -7.63
N GLU A 204 12.58 7.86 -8.84
CA GLU A 204 12.10 8.53 -10.05
C GLU A 204 10.70 8.08 -10.47
N GLN A 205 10.36 6.80 -10.30
CA GLN A 205 9.08 6.24 -10.72
C GLN A 205 8.08 6.04 -9.58
N PHE A 206 8.47 5.31 -8.53
CA PHE A 206 7.59 5.04 -7.39
C PHE A 206 7.44 6.27 -6.48
N GLY A 207 8.53 7.00 -6.24
CA GLY A 207 8.56 8.27 -5.49
C GLY A 207 8.07 9.48 -6.28
N TYR A 208 7.56 9.29 -7.51
CA TYR A 208 7.05 10.40 -8.30
C TYR A 208 5.81 11.04 -7.66
N TYR A 209 5.94 12.32 -7.28
CA TYR A 209 4.81 13.11 -6.81
C TYR A 209 4.00 13.68 -8.00
N PRO A 210 2.67 13.48 -8.02
CA PRO A 210 1.83 13.93 -9.12
C PRO A 210 1.76 15.45 -9.23
N ARG A 211 1.90 15.98 -10.45
CA ARG A 211 1.81 17.41 -10.75
C ARG A 211 0.38 17.82 -11.07
N HIS A 212 0.11 19.14 -11.03
CA HIS A 212 -1.22 19.68 -11.35
C HIS A 212 -1.74 19.30 -12.76
N LEU A 213 -0.84 19.13 -13.73
CA LEU A 213 -1.18 18.76 -15.11
C LEU A 213 -1.28 17.25 -15.35
N ASP A 214 -0.98 16.41 -14.35
CA ASP A 214 -1.09 14.96 -14.53
C ASP A 214 -2.56 14.53 -14.60
N GLY A 215 -2.85 13.66 -15.57
CA GLY A 215 -4.15 13.03 -15.72
C GLY A 215 -4.53 12.16 -14.53
N MET A 216 -5.84 11.94 -14.37
CA MET A 216 -6.42 11.25 -13.22
C MET A 216 -5.86 9.84 -12.99
N ILE A 217 -5.66 9.04 -14.05
CA ILE A 217 -5.11 7.68 -13.94
C ILE A 217 -3.71 7.69 -13.30
N LYS A 218 -2.88 8.67 -13.67
CA LYS A 218 -1.53 8.79 -13.12
C LYS A 218 -1.57 9.17 -11.64
N ARG A 219 -2.47 10.09 -11.26
CA ARG A 219 -2.70 10.48 -9.85
C ARG A 219 -3.23 9.33 -9.00
N ILE A 220 -4.18 8.55 -9.50
CA ILE A 220 -4.69 7.35 -8.83
C ILE A 220 -3.54 6.37 -8.59
N ARG A 221 -2.72 6.12 -9.61
CA ARG A 221 -1.59 5.19 -9.50
C ARG A 221 -0.54 5.62 -8.47
N THR A 222 -0.32 6.93 -8.29
CA THR A 222 0.62 7.46 -7.29
C THR A 222 0.03 7.53 -5.88
N THR A 223 -1.28 7.37 -5.71
CA THR A 223 -1.95 7.54 -4.40
C THR A 223 -2.64 6.27 -3.89
N ALA A 224 -2.81 5.26 -4.75
CA ALA A 224 -3.44 3.99 -4.39
C ALA A 224 -2.60 2.79 -4.81
N SER A 225 -2.73 1.70 -4.05
CA SER A 225 -2.08 0.41 -4.31
C SER A 225 -0.57 0.54 -4.48
N GLU A 226 0.10 1.19 -3.52
CA GLU A 226 1.55 1.42 -3.51
C GLU A 226 2.34 0.14 -3.76
N ASP A 227 1.92 -0.93 -3.10
CA ASP A 227 2.51 -2.26 -3.17
C ASP A 227 2.50 -2.80 -4.62
N ARG A 228 1.35 -2.72 -5.30
CA ARG A 228 1.23 -3.07 -6.73
C ARG A 228 2.01 -2.10 -7.61
N ASN A 229 1.94 -0.80 -7.30
CA ASN A 229 2.56 0.22 -8.12
C ASN A 229 4.08 0.05 -8.19
N HIS A 230 4.73 -0.19 -7.05
CA HIS A 230 6.17 -0.41 -7.02
C HIS A 230 6.59 -1.59 -7.91
N ILE A 231 5.85 -2.70 -7.83
CA ILE A 231 6.16 -3.90 -8.61
C ILE A 231 5.86 -3.72 -10.10
N CYS A 232 4.76 -3.05 -10.46
CA CYS A 232 4.51 -2.72 -11.85
C CYS A 232 5.61 -1.84 -12.44
N GLN A 233 6.06 -0.80 -11.72
CA GLN A 233 7.15 0.08 -12.16
C GLN A 233 8.47 -0.70 -12.33
N LEU A 234 8.79 -1.59 -11.39
CA LEU A 234 9.90 -2.53 -11.48
C LEU A 234 9.82 -3.39 -12.73
N LEU A 235 8.68 -4.06 -12.96
CA LEU A 235 8.50 -4.99 -14.09
C LEU A 235 8.50 -4.28 -15.45
N THR A 236 8.10 -3.00 -15.50
CA THR A 236 8.19 -2.18 -16.72
C THR A 236 9.60 -1.65 -16.97
N THR A 237 10.41 -1.48 -15.93
CA THR A 237 11.76 -0.92 -16.01
C THR A 237 12.82 -1.99 -16.22
N PHE A 238 12.64 -3.16 -15.60
CA PHE A 238 13.54 -4.30 -15.65
C PHE A 238 12.76 -5.57 -16.07
N PRO A 239 12.55 -5.77 -17.39
CA PRO A 239 11.80 -6.91 -17.92
C PRO A 239 12.38 -8.29 -17.59
N GLU A 240 13.63 -8.37 -17.15
CA GLU A 240 14.32 -9.58 -16.71
C GLU A 240 14.00 -9.96 -15.26
N ALA A 241 13.57 -9.00 -14.44
CA ALA A 241 13.33 -9.18 -13.01
C ALA A 241 12.13 -10.11 -12.75
N GLN A 242 12.30 -11.18 -11.98
CA GLN A 242 11.22 -12.12 -11.69
C GLN A 242 10.60 -11.86 -10.32
N SER A 243 9.29 -12.03 -10.22
CA SER A 243 8.54 -12.04 -8.97
C SER A 243 7.68 -13.29 -8.85
N ARG A 244 7.63 -13.84 -7.64
CA ARG A 244 7.03 -15.15 -7.34
C ARG A 244 6.07 -15.08 -6.16
N GLN A 245 5.36 -16.17 -5.95
CA GLN A 245 4.44 -16.36 -4.84
C GLN A 245 4.79 -17.65 -4.09
N ALA A 246 4.93 -17.55 -2.77
CA ALA A 246 5.10 -18.66 -1.84
C ALA A 246 3.77 -18.92 -1.12
N LEU A 247 2.94 -19.83 -1.64
CA LEU A 247 1.62 -20.11 -1.04
C LEU A 247 1.70 -20.73 0.35
N ARG A 248 2.83 -21.37 0.70
CA ARG A 248 3.11 -21.94 2.03
C ARG A 248 3.48 -20.89 3.08
N ALA A 249 3.78 -19.66 2.67
CA ALA A 249 4.09 -18.56 3.58
C ALA A 249 2.78 -17.83 3.94
N ARG A 250 2.03 -18.32 4.92
CA ARG A 250 0.72 -17.75 5.30
C ARG A 250 0.87 -16.60 6.32
N ALA A 251 0.20 -15.50 6.03
CA ALA A 251 0.09 -14.32 6.89
C ALA A 251 -1.39 -14.03 7.15
N TYR A 252 -1.79 -13.97 8.42
CA TYR A 252 -3.17 -13.76 8.85
C TYR A 252 -3.41 -12.27 9.09
N THR A 253 -4.44 -11.70 8.47
CA THR A 253 -4.76 -10.27 8.55
C THR A 253 -6.23 -10.05 8.88
N ASP A 254 -6.53 -8.93 9.53
CA ASP A 254 -7.89 -8.50 9.83
C ASP A 254 -8.66 -8.08 8.56
N VAL A 255 -9.98 -8.10 8.64
CA VAL A 255 -10.90 -7.84 7.53
C VAL A 255 -11.79 -6.64 7.81
N PRO A 256 -12.38 -6.00 6.78
CA PRO A 256 -13.32 -4.92 7.01
C PRO A 256 -14.56 -5.39 7.78
N HIS A 257 -14.82 -4.77 8.94
CA HIS A 257 -15.99 -5.06 9.79
C HIS A 257 -17.24 -4.21 9.49
N SER A 258 -17.16 -3.31 8.51
CA SER A 258 -18.30 -2.45 8.13
C SER A 258 -18.31 -2.14 6.64
N TRP A 259 -19.52 -1.85 6.12
CA TRP A 259 -19.74 -1.55 4.71
C TRP A 259 -18.93 -0.35 4.19
N SER A 260 -18.83 0.72 4.99
CA SER A 260 -18.08 1.92 4.60
C SER A 260 -16.58 1.65 4.50
N VAL A 261 -16.02 0.87 5.43
CA VAL A 261 -14.61 0.44 5.40
C VAL A 261 -14.37 -0.49 4.21
N PHE A 262 -15.27 -1.44 3.97
CA PHE A 262 -15.23 -2.34 2.82
C PHE A 262 -15.19 -1.54 1.49
N LEU A 263 -16.15 -0.64 1.26
CA LEU A 263 -16.20 0.17 0.03
C LEU A 263 -14.96 1.05 -0.13
N SER A 264 -14.48 1.67 0.95
CA SER A 264 -13.27 2.50 0.93
C SER A 264 -12.01 1.69 0.56
N GLN A 265 -11.87 0.48 1.10
CA GLN A 265 -10.78 -0.43 0.76
C GLN A 265 -10.86 -0.86 -0.71
N ARG A 266 -12.05 -1.27 -1.16
CA ARG A 266 -12.27 -1.77 -2.53
C ARG A 266 -12.12 -0.71 -3.59
N ARG A 267 -12.51 0.53 -3.31
CA ARG A 267 -12.21 1.67 -4.18
C ARG A 267 -10.72 1.77 -4.46
N ARG A 268 -9.88 1.78 -3.41
CA ARG A 268 -8.42 1.90 -3.56
C ARG A 268 -7.83 0.73 -4.32
N TRP A 269 -8.24 -0.49 -3.99
CA TRP A 269 -7.74 -1.70 -4.64
C TRP A 269 -8.12 -1.75 -6.11
N THR A 270 -9.38 -1.48 -6.44
CA THR A 270 -9.90 -1.53 -7.80
C THR A 270 -9.30 -0.43 -8.68
N LEU A 271 -9.35 0.84 -8.26
CA LEU A 271 -8.77 1.95 -9.03
C LEU A 271 -7.26 1.80 -9.17
N GLY A 272 -6.57 1.38 -8.10
CA GLY A 272 -5.15 1.11 -8.11
C GLY A 272 -4.79 -0.10 -8.99
N ALA A 273 -5.59 -1.16 -9.01
CA ALA A 273 -5.38 -2.30 -9.88
C ALA A 273 -5.54 -1.92 -11.36
N THR A 274 -6.65 -1.28 -11.72
CA THR A 274 -6.94 -0.86 -13.10
C THR A 274 -5.90 0.11 -13.64
N SER A 275 -5.48 1.11 -12.84
CA SER A 275 -4.47 2.09 -13.28
C SER A 275 -3.06 1.49 -13.45
N ASN A 276 -2.70 0.49 -12.64
CA ASN A 276 -1.45 -0.25 -12.80
C ASN A 276 -1.52 -1.28 -13.94
N ASP A 277 -2.67 -1.92 -14.17
CA ASP A 277 -2.87 -2.80 -15.31
C ASP A 277 -2.81 -2.01 -16.64
N LEU A 278 -3.34 -0.78 -16.68
CA LEU A 278 -3.17 0.08 -17.85
C LEU A 278 -1.69 0.41 -18.11
N LEU A 279 -0.90 0.65 -17.06
CA LEU A 279 0.54 0.84 -17.18
C LEU A 279 1.20 -0.40 -17.80
N LEU A 280 0.95 -1.60 -17.25
CA LEU A 280 1.51 -2.85 -17.78
C LEU A 280 1.12 -3.07 -19.25
N PHE A 281 -0.15 -2.88 -19.61
CA PHE A 281 -0.64 -3.05 -20.98
C PHE A 281 0.11 -2.15 -21.99
N THR A 282 0.31 -0.88 -21.63
CA THR A 282 0.99 0.12 -22.47
C THR A 282 2.51 0.00 -22.50
N ALA A 283 3.12 -0.72 -21.55
CA ALA A 283 4.56 -0.84 -21.46
C ALA A 283 5.13 -1.76 -22.55
N ARG A 284 5.89 -1.18 -23.49
CA ARG A 284 6.45 -1.89 -24.66
C ARG A 284 7.39 -3.04 -24.28
N HIS A 285 8.16 -2.86 -23.21
CA HIS A 285 9.17 -3.84 -22.76
C HIS A 285 8.62 -4.84 -21.74
N CYS A 286 7.36 -4.71 -21.32
CA CYS A 286 6.74 -5.70 -20.44
C CYS A 286 6.47 -7.00 -21.22
N GLN A 287 6.53 -8.13 -20.51
CA GLN A 287 6.27 -9.45 -21.09
C GLN A 287 4.89 -9.49 -21.75
N TRP A 288 4.81 -9.98 -22.99
CA TRP A 288 3.62 -9.83 -23.85
C TRP A 288 2.35 -10.49 -23.28
N TRP A 289 2.47 -11.61 -22.57
CA TRP A 289 1.34 -12.30 -21.94
C TRP A 289 0.78 -11.49 -20.77
N GLU A 290 1.64 -10.89 -19.94
CA GLU A 290 1.20 -9.97 -18.89
C GLU A 290 0.47 -8.75 -19.44
N ARG A 291 0.83 -8.27 -20.64
CA ARG A 291 0.10 -7.18 -21.30
C ARG A 291 -1.32 -7.61 -21.70
N ILE A 292 -1.49 -8.82 -22.21
CA ILE A 292 -2.81 -9.39 -22.53
C ILE A 292 -3.64 -9.57 -21.25
N LEU A 293 -3.03 -10.12 -20.19
CA LEU A 293 -3.71 -10.26 -18.90
C LEU A 293 -4.12 -8.90 -18.34
N ALA A 294 -3.24 -7.91 -18.38
CA ALA A 294 -3.53 -6.57 -17.89
C ALA A 294 -4.66 -5.90 -18.70
N PHE A 295 -4.64 -6.01 -20.02
CA PHE A 295 -5.73 -5.56 -20.89
C PHE A 295 -7.05 -6.25 -20.54
N SER A 296 -7.04 -7.58 -20.41
CA SER A 296 -8.22 -8.36 -20.03
C SER A 296 -8.79 -7.90 -18.70
N ASN A 297 -7.96 -7.65 -17.69
CA ASN A 297 -8.43 -7.15 -16.39
C ASN A 297 -9.07 -5.76 -16.49
N VAL A 298 -8.47 -4.83 -17.26
CA VAL A 298 -9.04 -3.50 -17.50
C VAL A 298 -10.36 -3.59 -18.27
N LEU A 299 -10.46 -4.50 -19.24
CA LEU A 299 -11.68 -4.74 -20.00
C LEU A 299 -12.78 -5.34 -19.11
N THR A 300 -12.47 -6.38 -18.33
CA THR A 300 -13.42 -6.98 -17.37
C THR A 300 -13.92 -5.96 -16.36
N TRP A 301 -13.04 -5.10 -15.86
CA TRP A 301 -13.44 -3.99 -14.99
C TRP A 301 -14.40 -3.05 -15.73
N SER A 302 -14.03 -2.53 -16.90
CA SER A 302 -14.87 -1.61 -17.67
C SER A 302 -16.25 -2.19 -18.05
N LEU A 303 -16.32 -3.49 -18.30
CA LEU A 303 -17.58 -4.18 -18.67
C LEU A 303 -18.48 -4.49 -17.47
N ASN A 304 -18.02 -4.32 -16.24
CA ASN A 304 -18.76 -4.69 -15.04
C ASN A 304 -20.12 -3.95 -14.92
N VAL A 305 -20.20 -2.72 -15.45
CA VAL A 305 -21.46 -1.94 -15.49
C VAL A 305 -22.57 -2.63 -16.28
N PHE A 306 -22.22 -3.48 -17.25
CA PHE A 306 -23.18 -4.20 -18.08
C PHE A 306 -23.65 -5.53 -17.48
N VAL A 307 -23.11 -5.95 -16.34
CA VAL A 307 -23.40 -7.27 -15.76
C VAL A 307 -24.90 -7.50 -15.53
N ILE A 308 -25.65 -6.49 -15.06
CA ILE A 308 -27.11 -6.62 -14.89
C ILE A 308 -27.82 -6.81 -16.23
N ALA A 309 -27.44 -6.03 -17.25
CA ALA A 309 -27.99 -6.19 -18.60
C ALA A 309 -27.65 -7.57 -19.17
N SER A 310 -26.41 -8.06 -18.98
CA SER A 310 -25.99 -9.39 -19.38
C SER A 310 -26.78 -10.49 -18.68
N ILE A 311 -27.07 -10.36 -17.39
CA ILE A 311 -27.91 -11.31 -16.64
C ILE A 311 -29.34 -11.31 -17.21
N GLY A 312 -29.92 -10.13 -17.48
CA GLY A 312 -31.24 -10.02 -18.10
C GLY A 312 -31.30 -10.68 -19.48
N CYS A 313 -30.33 -10.39 -20.35
CA CYS A 313 -30.19 -11.03 -21.66
C CYS A 313 -30.03 -12.55 -21.55
N MET A 314 -29.27 -13.02 -20.55
CA MET A 314 -29.08 -14.44 -20.29
C MET A 314 -30.40 -15.12 -19.87
N ILE A 315 -31.21 -14.49 -19.02
CA ILE A 315 -32.56 -15.00 -18.66
C ILE A 315 -33.45 -15.11 -19.89
N VAL A 316 -33.49 -14.08 -20.73
CA VAL A 316 -34.25 -14.11 -21.98
C VAL A 316 -33.74 -15.21 -22.92
N ALA A 317 -32.42 -15.36 -23.03
CA ALA A 317 -31.79 -16.40 -23.84
C ALA A 317 -32.16 -17.81 -23.34
N PHE A 318 -32.21 -18.04 -22.03
CA PHE A 318 -32.65 -19.33 -21.47
C PHE A 318 -34.07 -19.72 -21.89
N MET A 319 -34.95 -18.73 -22.12
CA MET A 319 -36.35 -18.97 -22.51
C MET A 319 -36.54 -19.16 -24.02
N HIS A 320 -35.68 -18.55 -24.85
CA HIS A 320 -35.93 -18.41 -26.30
C HIS A 320 -34.87 -19.09 -27.19
N GLN A 321 -33.70 -19.44 -26.65
CA GLN A 321 -32.62 -20.04 -27.44
C GLN A 321 -32.57 -21.56 -27.26
N PRO A 322 -32.11 -22.30 -28.29
CA PRO A 322 -31.94 -23.73 -28.17
C PRO A 322 -30.87 -24.06 -27.11
N TRP A 323 -31.10 -25.14 -26.39
CA TRP A 323 -30.30 -25.55 -25.23
C TRP A 323 -28.79 -25.66 -25.50
N TRP A 324 -28.38 -26.05 -26.71
CA TRP A 324 -26.96 -26.19 -27.04
C TRP A 324 -26.21 -24.85 -27.12
N ILE A 325 -26.87 -23.77 -27.56
CA ILE A 325 -26.30 -22.41 -27.56
C ILE A 325 -26.12 -21.93 -26.13
N ILE A 326 -27.14 -22.15 -25.31
CA ILE A 326 -27.12 -21.84 -23.88
C ILE A 326 -25.97 -22.58 -23.19
N MET A 327 -25.82 -23.87 -23.46
CA MET A 327 -24.74 -24.68 -22.88
C MET A 327 -23.35 -24.23 -23.34
N ALA A 328 -23.20 -23.75 -24.58
CA ALA A 328 -21.93 -23.20 -25.06
C ALA A 328 -21.53 -21.93 -24.29
N PHE A 329 -22.46 -20.99 -24.07
CA PHE A 329 -22.20 -19.78 -23.28
C PHE A 329 -22.03 -20.09 -21.78
N ALA A 330 -22.85 -20.97 -21.23
CA ALA A 330 -22.72 -21.43 -19.84
C ALA A 330 -21.37 -22.13 -19.62
N GLY A 331 -20.89 -22.89 -20.60
CA GLY A 331 -19.58 -23.55 -20.56
C GLY A 331 -18.43 -22.58 -20.27
N ILE A 332 -18.47 -21.38 -20.86
CA ILE A 332 -17.46 -20.32 -20.61
C ILE A 332 -17.46 -19.90 -19.13
N MET A 333 -18.63 -19.82 -18.48
CA MET A 333 -18.73 -19.47 -17.06
C MET A 333 -18.46 -20.65 -16.12
N ILE A 334 -18.76 -21.88 -16.56
CA ILE A 334 -18.57 -23.09 -15.77
C ILE A 334 -17.08 -23.40 -15.58
N VAL A 335 -16.23 -23.15 -16.58
CA VAL A 335 -14.78 -23.40 -16.48
C VAL A 335 -14.12 -22.70 -15.27
N PRO A 336 -14.24 -21.37 -15.08
CA PRO A 336 -13.67 -20.72 -13.89
C PRO A 336 -14.34 -21.16 -12.60
N LEU A 337 -15.64 -21.47 -12.61
CA LEU A 337 -16.35 -21.97 -11.43
C LEU A 337 -15.84 -23.34 -10.98
N ILE A 338 -15.61 -24.26 -11.93
CA ILE A 338 -14.98 -25.57 -11.66
C ILE A 338 -13.60 -25.35 -11.04
N TYR A 339 -12.81 -24.43 -11.60
CA TYR A 339 -11.50 -24.13 -11.04
C TYR A 339 -11.60 -23.62 -9.59
N TYR A 340 -12.55 -22.74 -9.27
CA TYR A 340 -12.75 -22.27 -7.90
C TYR A 340 -13.06 -23.41 -6.94
N ILE A 341 -13.90 -24.38 -7.35
CA ILE A 341 -14.16 -25.57 -6.54
C ILE A 341 -12.88 -26.41 -6.37
N ILE A 342 -12.08 -26.57 -7.42
CA ILE A 342 -10.80 -27.32 -7.35
C ILE A 342 -9.81 -26.68 -6.38
N ILE A 343 -9.81 -25.34 -6.20
CA ILE A 343 -8.93 -24.66 -5.23
C ILE A 343 -9.09 -25.22 -3.81
N GLU A 344 -10.32 -25.60 -3.43
CA GLU A 344 -10.61 -26.20 -2.13
C GLU A 344 -9.75 -27.45 -1.86
N ILE A 345 -9.39 -28.21 -2.90
CA ILE A 345 -8.69 -29.49 -2.75
C ILE A 345 -7.27 -29.28 -2.23
N TRP A 346 -6.57 -28.24 -2.68
CA TRP A 346 -5.11 -28.13 -2.55
C TRP A 346 -4.62 -26.89 -1.78
N LEU A 347 -5.43 -25.84 -1.63
CA LEU A 347 -4.99 -24.59 -1.00
C LEU A 347 -5.36 -24.48 0.50
N PRO A 348 -6.61 -24.75 0.92
CA PRO A 348 -6.94 -24.86 2.35
C PRO A 348 -6.25 -26.04 3.04
N GLU A 349 -5.70 -25.80 4.23
CA GLU A 349 -4.90 -26.80 4.97
C GLU A 349 -5.76 -27.67 5.89
N SER A 350 -6.85 -27.12 6.44
CA SER A 350 -7.73 -27.81 7.38
C SER A 350 -9.15 -28.01 6.83
N MET A 351 -9.89 -28.97 7.39
CA MET A 351 -11.30 -29.18 7.04
C MET A 351 -12.17 -27.95 7.34
N LEU A 352 -11.86 -27.24 8.43
CA LEU A 352 -12.58 -26.01 8.78
C LEU A 352 -12.37 -24.92 7.71
N GLU A 353 -11.14 -24.70 7.27
CA GLU A 353 -10.83 -23.74 6.21
C GLU A 353 -11.53 -24.09 4.89
N ARG A 354 -11.67 -25.38 4.58
CA ARG A 354 -12.40 -25.85 3.39
C ARG A 354 -13.88 -25.47 3.46
N PHE A 355 -14.55 -25.73 4.57
CA PHE A 355 -15.94 -25.34 4.76
C PHE A 355 -16.13 -23.83 4.75
N GLN A 356 -15.24 -23.07 5.39
CA GLN A 356 -15.26 -21.61 5.35
C GLN A 356 -15.06 -21.08 3.92
N TYR A 357 -14.13 -21.67 3.16
CA TYR A 357 -13.89 -21.33 1.77
C TYR A 357 -15.10 -21.65 0.89
N LEU A 358 -15.69 -22.84 1.01
CA LEU A 358 -16.87 -23.24 0.23
C LEU A 358 -18.08 -22.35 0.50
N LEU A 359 -18.35 -22.05 1.76
CA LEU A 359 -19.42 -21.12 2.13
C LEU A 359 -19.14 -19.71 1.58
N GLY A 360 -17.88 -19.27 1.67
CA GLY A 360 -17.46 -18.00 1.09
C GLY A 360 -17.54 -17.96 -0.42
N LEU A 361 -17.23 -19.07 -1.10
CA LEU A 361 -17.36 -19.23 -2.55
C LEU A 361 -18.82 -19.13 -2.97
N PHE A 362 -19.72 -19.77 -2.22
CA PHE A 362 -21.16 -19.63 -2.45
C PHE A 362 -21.61 -18.18 -2.34
N ILE A 363 -21.24 -17.49 -1.24
CA ILE A 363 -21.55 -16.07 -1.04
C ILE A 363 -20.92 -15.21 -2.16
N PHE A 364 -19.67 -15.50 -2.55
CA PHE A 364 -18.95 -14.78 -3.59
C PHE A 364 -19.63 -14.90 -4.96
N VAL A 365 -20.11 -16.10 -5.33
CA VAL A 365 -20.80 -16.32 -6.61
C VAL A 365 -22.17 -15.62 -6.62
N VAL A 366 -22.92 -15.68 -5.52
CA VAL A 366 -24.27 -15.12 -5.44
C VAL A 366 -24.26 -13.59 -5.29
N LEU A 367 -23.46 -13.06 -4.36
CA LEU A 367 -23.42 -11.62 -4.05
C LEU A 367 -22.37 -10.85 -4.86
N GLY A 368 -21.33 -11.52 -5.36
CA GLY A 368 -20.22 -10.89 -6.07
C GLY A 368 -20.63 -9.96 -7.20
N PRO A 369 -21.56 -10.34 -8.12
CA PRO A 369 -22.03 -9.45 -9.17
C PRO A 369 -22.58 -8.12 -8.64
N PHE A 370 -23.42 -8.16 -7.60
CA PHE A 370 -24.03 -6.97 -7.00
C PHE A 370 -23.01 -6.13 -6.24
N LEU A 371 -22.13 -6.77 -5.47
CA LEU A 371 -21.06 -6.10 -4.73
C LEU A 371 -20.09 -5.40 -5.68
N ASN A 372 -19.73 -6.05 -6.80
CA ASN A 372 -18.84 -5.49 -7.80
C ASN A 372 -19.41 -4.24 -8.46
N ILE A 373 -20.71 -4.21 -8.77
CA ILE A 373 -21.39 -3.01 -9.29
C ILE A 373 -21.40 -1.90 -8.24
N ALA A 374 -21.75 -2.21 -7.00
CA ALA A 374 -21.75 -1.22 -5.91
C ALA A 374 -20.35 -0.62 -5.72
N VAL A 375 -19.31 -1.46 -5.70
CA VAL A 375 -17.90 -1.03 -5.63
C VAL A 375 -17.52 -0.21 -6.85
N MET A 376 -17.92 -0.61 -8.05
CA MET A 376 -17.62 0.12 -9.29
C MET A 376 -18.20 1.52 -9.25
N VAL A 377 -19.50 1.64 -8.98
CA VAL A 377 -20.21 2.92 -8.89
C VAL A 377 -19.55 3.80 -7.84
N PHE A 378 -19.38 3.28 -6.62
CA PHE A 378 -18.70 4.02 -5.55
C PHE A 378 -17.28 4.44 -5.93
N ALA A 379 -16.53 3.58 -6.61
CA ALA A 379 -15.16 3.88 -7.00
C ALA A 379 -15.07 4.98 -8.05
N VAL A 380 -15.97 4.99 -9.03
CA VAL A 380 -16.03 6.03 -10.08
C VAL A 380 -16.49 7.37 -9.47
N PHE A 381 -17.54 7.37 -8.65
CA PHE A 381 -18.03 8.60 -8.01
C PHE A 381 -17.04 9.23 -7.03
N ASN A 382 -16.17 8.43 -6.42
CA ASN A 382 -15.18 8.90 -5.45
C ASN A 382 -13.73 8.73 -5.93
N MET A 383 -13.50 8.75 -7.24
CA MET A 383 -12.19 8.52 -7.85
C MET A 383 -11.16 9.63 -7.58
N ASP A 384 -11.65 10.82 -7.23
CA ASP A 384 -10.89 12.01 -6.84
C ASP A 384 -10.60 12.10 -5.33
N SER A 385 -11.11 11.14 -4.54
CA SER A 385 -10.90 11.06 -3.10
C SER A 385 -9.50 10.52 -2.78
N PHE A 386 -8.50 11.39 -2.93
CA PHE A 386 -7.09 11.12 -2.62
C PHE A 386 -6.75 11.26 -1.13
N GLY A 387 -7.72 11.67 -0.31
CA GLY A 387 -7.55 11.69 1.14
C GLY A 387 -7.19 10.30 1.62
N TRP A 388 -6.03 10.17 2.28
CA TRP A 388 -5.73 9.02 3.11
C TRP A 388 -6.91 8.85 4.06
N GLY A 389 -7.54 7.67 4.03
CA GLY A 389 -8.71 7.39 4.85
C GLY A 389 -8.43 7.85 6.27
N LYS A 390 -9.27 8.77 6.77
CA LYS A 390 -9.35 9.19 8.17
C LYS A 390 -9.83 8.03 9.05
N THR A 391 -9.31 6.82 8.86
CA THR A 391 -9.75 5.61 9.57
C THR A 391 -9.22 5.57 11.00
N ARG A 392 -8.28 6.46 11.36
CA ARG A 392 -7.96 6.85 12.74
C ARG A 392 -7.55 8.32 12.78
N LYS A 393 -8.52 9.24 12.75
CA LYS A 393 -8.27 10.58 13.28
C LYS A 393 -8.06 10.41 14.79
N VAL A 394 -6.80 10.47 15.24
CA VAL A 394 -6.56 10.94 16.60
C VAL A 394 -6.84 12.43 16.52
N ILE A 395 -7.85 12.87 17.26
CA ILE A 395 -8.16 14.27 17.43
C ILE A 395 -6.95 14.84 18.17
N VAL A 396 -6.04 15.44 17.42
CA VAL A 396 -5.10 16.39 18.01
C VAL A 396 -5.94 17.66 18.13
N GLU A 397 -6.39 17.95 19.34
CA GLU A 397 -6.97 19.25 19.67
C GLU A 397 -5.97 20.31 19.18
N THR A 398 -6.42 21.12 18.24
CA THR A 398 -5.58 22.18 17.69
C THR A 398 -5.54 23.29 18.76
N PRO A 399 -4.41 23.97 19.02
CA PRO A 399 -4.33 25.03 20.04
C PRO A 399 -5.36 26.15 19.85
N GLU A 400 -5.91 26.29 18.64
CA GLU A 400 -7.00 27.21 18.31
C GLU A 400 -8.33 26.88 19.02
N GLU A 401 -8.60 25.60 19.34
CA GLU A 401 -9.82 25.21 20.08
C GLU A 401 -9.71 25.57 21.57
N GLN A 402 -8.52 25.45 22.18
CA GLN A 402 -8.28 25.90 23.56
C GLN A 402 -8.31 27.44 23.70
N LEU A 403 -8.00 28.17 22.62
CA LEU A 403 -8.14 29.63 22.57
C LEU A 403 -9.61 30.06 22.46
N LYS A 404 -10.43 29.34 21.67
CA LYS A 404 -11.87 29.58 21.57
C LYS A 404 -12.62 29.22 22.86
N GLU A 405 -12.22 28.16 23.55
CA GLU A 405 -12.83 27.75 24.81
C GLU A 405 -12.50 28.75 25.95
N LYS A 406 -11.27 29.30 25.98
CA LYS A 406 -10.91 30.39 26.91
C LYS A 406 -11.56 31.74 26.58
N GLN A 407 -11.92 32.01 25.31
CA GLN A 407 -12.67 33.20 24.94
C GLN A 407 -14.17 33.07 25.30
N ASN A 408 -14.78 31.90 25.06
CA ASN A 408 -16.19 31.67 25.41
C ASN A 408 -16.45 31.70 26.94
N ILE A 409 -15.46 31.37 27.76
CA ILE A 409 -15.57 31.48 29.23
C ILE A 409 -15.37 32.94 29.71
N ARG A 410 -14.72 33.81 28.92
CA ARG A 410 -14.57 35.24 29.24
C ARG A 410 -15.75 36.10 28.81
N ASP A 411 -16.49 35.69 27.78
CA ASP A 411 -17.63 36.45 27.24
C ASP A 411 -18.99 36.15 27.92
N THR A 412 -19.02 35.25 28.91
CA THR A 412 -20.23 34.92 29.70
C THR A 412 -20.32 35.66 31.04
N GLY A 413 -19.53 36.72 31.24
CA GLY A 413 -19.47 37.46 32.49
C GLY A 413 -19.36 38.98 32.34
N SER A 414 -20.35 39.64 31.74
CA SER A 414 -20.75 41.02 32.09
C SER A 414 -21.99 41.47 31.32
N ASP A 415 -23.13 41.57 32.01
CA ASP A 415 -24.30 42.31 31.55
C ASP A 415 -24.03 43.83 31.61
N SER A 416 -24.31 44.57 30.53
CA SER A 416 -25.32 45.65 30.53
C SER A 416 -25.34 46.49 29.24
N ASN A 417 -26.56 46.60 28.70
CA ASN A 417 -27.19 47.72 27.97
C ASN A 417 -26.75 48.17 26.55
N SER A 418 -27.79 48.13 25.69
CA SER A 418 -28.20 49.08 24.63
C SER A 418 -28.00 48.71 23.14
N LEU A 419 -29.11 48.89 22.40
CA LEU A 419 -29.42 48.56 20.99
C LEU A 419 -28.99 49.68 20.00
N PRO A 420 -29.32 49.65 18.68
CA PRO A 420 -28.56 49.01 17.60
C PRO A 420 -28.22 49.98 16.43
N GLY A 421 -27.32 49.60 15.52
CA GLY A 421 -26.91 50.45 14.40
C GLY A 421 -26.51 49.69 13.14
N THR A 422 -27.29 49.93 12.09
CA THR A 422 -27.37 49.37 10.73
C THR A 422 -26.21 49.65 9.75
N PHE A 423 -26.10 48.75 8.76
CA PHE A 423 -25.77 48.94 7.32
C PHE A 423 -24.33 49.07 6.77
N SER A 424 -24.08 48.20 5.77
CA SER A 424 -23.48 48.43 4.43
C SER A 424 -21.96 48.32 4.17
N SER A 425 -21.65 47.42 3.22
CA SER A 425 -20.71 47.48 2.08
C SER A 425 -19.36 48.21 2.20
N ASP A 426 -18.25 47.55 1.85
CA ASP A 426 -17.70 47.57 0.48
C ASP A 426 -16.29 46.94 0.37
N GLN A 427 -16.05 46.39 -0.83
CA GLN A 427 -14.80 46.33 -1.61
C GLN A 427 -13.49 45.84 -0.97
N ARG A 428 -12.85 44.88 -1.66
CA ARG A 428 -11.37 44.79 -1.70
C ARG A 428 -10.87 44.36 -3.07
N GLU A 429 -10.13 45.29 -3.67
CA GLU A 429 -9.30 45.17 -4.86
C GLU A 429 -8.08 44.24 -4.66
N GLU A 430 -7.59 43.76 -5.81
CA GLU A 430 -6.34 43.03 -6.02
C GLU A 430 -5.09 43.84 -5.63
N VAL A 431 -4.08 43.15 -5.09
CA VAL A 431 -2.68 43.56 -5.24
C VAL A 431 -1.84 42.35 -5.62
N THR A 432 -1.29 42.40 -6.83
CA THR A 432 -0.25 41.52 -7.37
C THR A 432 1.11 41.92 -6.79
N THR A 433 1.93 40.95 -6.39
CA THR A 433 3.40 41.11 -6.39
C THR A 433 4.08 39.80 -6.77
N SER A 434 4.91 39.90 -7.81
CA SER A 434 5.81 38.89 -8.35
C SER A 434 7.09 38.83 -7.51
N ALA A 435 7.58 37.62 -7.23
CA ALA A 435 8.93 37.43 -6.67
C ALA A 435 9.60 36.19 -7.28
N THR A 436 10.60 36.47 -8.11
CA THR A 436 11.50 35.52 -8.78
C THR A 436 12.51 34.96 -7.78
N VAL A 437 12.58 33.64 -7.59
CA VAL A 437 13.56 33.00 -6.69
C VAL A 437 14.76 32.46 -7.49
N ARG A 438 15.92 33.08 -7.30
CA ARG A 438 17.24 32.60 -7.76
C ARG A 438 17.66 31.36 -6.95
N LYS A 439 18.25 30.37 -7.62
CA LYS A 439 18.96 29.24 -7.00
C LYS A 439 20.27 29.72 -6.35
N PRO A 440 20.61 29.30 -5.11
CA PRO A 440 21.97 29.49 -4.60
C PRO A 440 22.88 28.31 -4.98
N ALA A 441 24.06 28.64 -5.49
CA ALA A 441 25.19 27.72 -5.67
C ALA A 441 25.91 27.56 -4.33
N VAL A 442 26.26 26.33 -3.95
CA VAL A 442 27.06 26.04 -2.75
C VAL A 442 28.52 25.87 -3.17
N VAL A 443 29.38 26.74 -2.64
CA VAL A 443 30.84 26.72 -2.79
C VAL A 443 31.44 25.90 -1.64
N TYR A 444 32.34 24.97 -1.98
CA TYR A 444 33.05 24.12 -1.04
C TYR A 444 34.23 24.87 -0.39
N VAL A 445 34.34 24.79 0.94
CA VAL A 445 35.52 25.28 1.70
C VAL A 445 36.28 24.05 2.22
N PRO A 446 37.55 23.83 1.84
CA PRO A 446 38.34 22.70 2.33
C PRO A 446 38.81 22.91 3.78
N PRO A 447 39.00 21.83 4.56
CA PRO A 447 39.51 21.91 5.93
C PRO A 447 41.01 22.23 5.95
N THR A 448 41.37 23.14 6.87
CA THR A 448 42.73 23.59 7.16
C THR A 448 43.54 22.47 7.82
N THR A 449 44.70 22.16 7.24
CA THR A 449 45.74 21.34 7.86
C THR A 449 46.25 22.02 9.13
N GLN A 450 46.23 21.31 10.26
CA GLN A 450 47.08 21.65 11.40
C GLN A 450 48.01 20.47 11.69
N HIS A 451 49.29 20.76 11.48
CA HIS A 451 50.44 20.01 11.94
C HIS A 451 50.49 20.03 13.47
N LEU A 452 50.64 18.85 14.10
CA LEU A 452 51.81 18.46 14.90
C LEU A 452 51.67 17.01 15.34
#